data_AF-A0A9W8THP7-F1
#
_entry.id   AF-A0A9W8THP7-F1
#
_cell.length_a   1.000
_cell.length_b   1.000
_cell.length_c   1.000
_cell.angle_alpha   90.00
_cell.angle_beta   90.00
_cell.angle_gamma   90.00
#
_symmetry.space_group_name_H-M   'P 1'
#
loop_
_entity.id
_entity.type
_entity.pdbx_description
1 polymer ?
#
loop_
_entity_poly.entity_id
_entity_poly.type
_entity_poly.pdbx_seq_one_letter_code
_entity_poly.pdbx_strand_id
1 'polypeptide(L)'
;MTNLFASPPWLILPWVSTYLQGVYPSFDPSEWLTPLGLARVKLLGQIQGGTAVSKTLFLDSEIYKPEWNETWYVDAYAKLVNAGRKPFAGPLLVLQGTADSTIPYPLTNETVSATCALLEGLNKTRDLEFLVVNGTGHVPTLDATRVAWLQWIEDRFEGVPLQRSGCFRTDMESFRPLSNYQPVINSFVQWAGAADQWFEKPLP
;
A
#
# COMPACT_ATOMS: atom_id res chain seq x y z
N MET A 1 14.97 -6.73 3.17
CA MET A 1 14.20 -6.97 1.94
C MET A 1 12.86 -6.32 2.17
N THR A 2 12.29 -5.56 1.24
CA THR A 2 10.93 -5.03 1.45
C THR A 2 9.97 -6.22 1.43
N ASN A 3 9.60 -6.68 2.61
CA ASN A 3 8.74 -7.85 2.76
C ASN A 3 7.28 -7.39 2.66
N LEU A 4 6.65 -7.57 1.50
CA LEU A 4 5.25 -7.20 1.29
C LEU A 4 4.31 -7.91 2.28
N PHE A 5 4.70 -9.12 2.72
CA PHE A 5 3.98 -9.88 3.73
C PHE A 5 4.24 -9.44 5.18
N ALA A 6 5.03 -8.40 5.40
CA ALA A 6 5.07 -7.71 6.71
C ALA A 6 3.80 -6.90 6.96
N SER A 7 2.98 -6.69 5.93
CA SER A 7 1.61 -6.16 6.03
C SER A 7 0.64 -7.29 6.41
N PRO A 8 -0.55 -6.99 6.98
CA PRO A 8 -1.47 -8.03 7.42
C PRO A 8 -1.80 -9.04 6.31
N PRO A 9 -1.50 -10.35 6.47
CA PRO A 9 -1.59 -11.34 5.40
C PRO A 9 -2.98 -11.43 4.78
N TRP A 10 -4.03 -11.25 5.59
CA TRP A 10 -5.44 -11.35 5.17
C TRP A 10 -5.81 -10.41 4.01
N LEU A 11 -5.12 -9.27 3.85
CA LEU A 11 -5.44 -8.32 2.78
C LEU A 11 -4.76 -8.69 1.46
N ILE A 12 -3.49 -9.09 1.50
CA ILE A 12 -2.65 -9.22 0.30
C ILE A 12 -2.54 -10.67 -0.16
N LEU A 13 -2.48 -11.63 0.77
CA LEU A 13 -2.23 -13.04 0.46
C LEU A 13 -3.29 -13.68 -0.46
N PRO A 14 -4.61 -13.45 -0.28
CA PRO A 14 -5.62 -13.99 -1.21
C PRO A 14 -5.47 -13.45 -2.63
N TRP A 15 -5.11 -12.17 -2.78
CA TRP A 15 -4.84 -11.58 -4.09
C TRP A 15 -3.57 -12.16 -4.68
N VAL A 16 -2.47 -12.22 -3.93
CA VAL A 16 -1.21 -12.78 -4.43
C VAL A 16 -1.41 -14.23 -4.87
N SER A 17 -2.01 -15.08 -4.04
CA SER A 17 -2.28 -16.49 -4.40
C SER A 17 -3.15 -16.64 -5.65
N THR A 18 -4.09 -15.72 -5.91
CA THR A 18 -4.92 -15.74 -7.13
C THR A 18 -4.08 -15.55 -8.40
N TYR A 19 -3.11 -14.65 -8.37
CA TYR A 19 -2.34 -14.26 -9.57
C TYR A 19 -0.97 -14.94 -9.66
N LEU A 20 -0.46 -15.49 -8.57
CA LEU A 20 0.89 -16.06 -8.52
C LEU A 20 1.05 -17.24 -9.46
N GLN A 21 -0.02 -18.01 -9.71
CA GLN A 21 -0.02 -19.09 -10.69
C GLN A 21 0.28 -18.59 -12.12
N GLY A 22 -0.10 -17.35 -12.45
CA GLY A 22 0.23 -16.72 -13.73
C GLY A 22 1.71 -16.37 -13.89
N VAL A 23 2.44 -16.22 -12.79
CA VAL A 23 3.89 -15.93 -12.77
C VAL A 23 4.69 -17.22 -12.61
N TYR A 24 4.24 -18.12 -11.74
CA TYR A 24 4.83 -19.41 -11.46
C TYR A 24 3.79 -20.50 -11.72
N PRO A 25 3.75 -21.09 -12.93
CA PRO A 25 2.73 -22.08 -13.29
C PRO A 25 2.69 -23.33 -12.40
N SER A 26 3.78 -23.62 -11.68
CA SER A 26 3.87 -24.72 -10.72
C SER A 26 3.20 -24.43 -9.38
N PHE A 27 2.82 -23.18 -9.11
CA PHE A 27 2.18 -22.78 -7.86
C PHE A 27 0.75 -23.30 -7.81
N ASP A 28 0.43 -24.06 -6.76
CA ASP A 28 -0.94 -24.39 -6.42
C ASP A 28 -1.42 -23.47 -5.28
N PRO A 29 -2.47 -22.66 -5.47
CA PRO A 29 -3.04 -21.84 -4.40
C PRO A 29 -3.41 -22.63 -3.13
N SER A 30 -3.64 -23.94 -3.25
CA SER A 30 -3.88 -24.83 -2.12
C SER A 30 -2.66 -24.96 -1.19
N GLU A 31 -1.45 -24.61 -1.63
CA GLU A 31 -0.25 -24.55 -0.78
C GLU A 31 -0.34 -23.44 0.26
N TRP A 32 -1.07 -22.35 -0.03
CA TRP A 32 -1.19 -21.19 0.87
C TRP A 32 -2.56 -21.10 1.53
N LEU A 33 -3.62 -21.47 0.80
CA LEU A 33 -4.99 -21.26 1.23
C LEU A 33 -5.60 -22.53 1.82
N THR A 34 -6.49 -22.36 2.80
CA THR A 34 -7.38 -23.43 3.27
C THR A 34 -8.47 -23.70 2.23
N PRO A 35 -9.24 -24.80 2.34
CA PRO A 35 -10.41 -25.02 1.49
C PRO A 35 -11.41 -23.84 1.50
N LEU A 36 -11.56 -23.18 2.66
CA LEU A 36 -12.38 -21.97 2.79
C LEU A 36 -11.78 -20.78 2.03
N GLY A 37 -10.46 -20.57 2.13
CA GLY A 37 -9.74 -19.55 1.38
C GLY A 37 -9.88 -19.73 -0.14
N LEU A 38 -9.70 -20.97 -0.63
CA LEU A 38 -9.89 -21.33 -2.03
C LEU A 38 -11.32 -21.06 -2.51
N ALA A 39 -12.33 -21.45 -1.71
CA ALA A 39 -13.73 -21.20 -2.04
C ALA A 39 -14.04 -19.69 -2.11
N ARG A 40 -13.47 -18.88 -1.22
CA ARG A 40 -13.66 -17.42 -1.19
C ARG A 40 -12.93 -16.72 -2.34
N VAL A 41 -11.73 -17.15 -2.72
CA VAL A 41 -11.04 -16.66 -3.93
C VAL A 41 -11.85 -16.98 -5.19
N LYS A 42 -12.39 -18.21 -5.29
CA LYS A 42 -13.27 -18.60 -6.40
C LYS A 42 -14.53 -17.73 -6.45
N LEU A 43 -15.17 -17.51 -5.29
CA LEU A 43 -16.35 -16.66 -5.18
C LEU A 43 -16.03 -15.23 -5.60
N LEU A 44 -14.91 -14.66 -5.15
CA LEU A 44 -14.45 -13.32 -5.54
C LEU A 44 -14.39 -13.17 -7.06
N GLY A 45 -13.81 -14.15 -7.75
CA GLY A 45 -13.77 -14.18 -9.22
C GLY A 45 -15.15 -14.28 -9.87
N GLN A 46 -16.03 -15.14 -9.34
CA GLN A 46 -17.40 -15.33 -9.87
C GLN A 46 -18.26 -14.07 -9.78
N ILE A 47 -18.15 -13.33 -8.68
CA ILE A 47 -18.90 -12.07 -8.47
C ILE A 47 -18.18 -10.84 -8.98
N GLN A 48 -17.00 -11.01 -9.60
CA GLN A 48 -16.13 -9.92 -10.06
C GLN A 48 -15.86 -8.89 -8.96
N GLY A 49 -15.61 -9.37 -7.73
CA GLY A 49 -15.45 -8.52 -6.57
C GLY A 49 -14.15 -7.72 -6.61
N GLY A 50 -14.25 -6.42 -6.32
CA GLY A 50 -13.09 -5.53 -6.13
C GLY A 50 -12.57 -5.52 -4.69
N THR A 51 -11.68 -4.58 -4.38
CA THR A 51 -11.01 -4.45 -3.07
C THR A 51 -11.98 -4.42 -1.88
N ALA A 52 -13.13 -3.76 -2.00
CA ALA A 52 -14.12 -3.69 -0.94
C ALA A 52 -14.74 -5.06 -0.62
N VAL A 53 -15.12 -5.81 -1.66
CA VAL A 53 -15.68 -7.17 -1.53
C VAL A 53 -14.64 -8.13 -0.96
N SER A 54 -13.39 -8.03 -1.40
CA SER A 54 -12.29 -8.84 -0.87
C SER A 54 -12.08 -8.63 0.62
N LYS A 55 -12.14 -7.39 1.11
CA LYS A 55 -12.05 -7.15 2.56
C LYS A 55 -13.13 -7.92 3.31
N THR A 56 -14.38 -7.85 2.87
CA THR A 56 -15.49 -8.59 3.49
C THR A 56 -15.29 -10.11 3.43
N LEU A 57 -14.80 -10.64 2.31
CA LEU A 57 -14.57 -12.08 2.16
C LEU A 57 -13.38 -12.59 2.99
N PHE A 58 -12.36 -11.77 3.23
CA PHE A 58 -11.08 -12.23 3.77
C PHE A 58 -10.72 -11.67 5.15
N LEU A 59 -11.60 -10.93 5.82
CA LEU A 59 -11.41 -10.38 7.18
C LEU A 59 -11.29 -11.43 8.31
N ASP A 60 -10.97 -12.68 7.96
CA ASP A 60 -11.06 -13.88 8.79
C ASP A 60 -9.73 -14.64 8.73
N SER A 61 -9.25 -15.12 9.87
CA SER A 61 -7.96 -15.80 10.02
C SER A 61 -7.94 -17.24 9.48
N GLU A 62 -9.10 -17.83 9.17
CA GLU A 62 -9.18 -19.24 8.75
C GLU A 62 -8.93 -19.47 7.25
N ILE A 63 -8.59 -18.43 6.49
CA ILE A 63 -8.46 -18.51 5.02
C ILE A 63 -7.07 -18.95 4.53
N TYR A 64 -6.05 -18.91 5.37
CA TYR A 64 -4.68 -19.29 5.03
C TYR A 64 -4.14 -20.38 5.97
N LYS A 65 -3.29 -21.25 5.44
CA LYS A 65 -2.63 -22.30 6.23
C LYS A 65 -1.53 -21.70 7.11
N PRO A 66 -1.28 -22.15 8.34
CA PRO A 66 -0.21 -21.60 9.19
C PRO A 66 1.17 -21.55 8.50
N GLU A 67 1.49 -22.59 7.73
CA GLU A 67 2.74 -22.80 7.02
C GLU A 67 2.79 -22.16 5.62
N TRP A 68 1.82 -21.30 5.26
CA TRP A 68 1.76 -20.67 3.92
C TRP A 68 3.07 -19.97 3.54
N ASN A 69 3.79 -19.44 4.54
CA ASN A 69 5.01 -18.67 4.36
C ASN A 69 6.29 -19.51 4.27
N GLU A 70 6.20 -20.84 4.42
CA GLU A 70 7.35 -21.76 4.38
C GLU A 70 7.68 -22.20 2.94
N THR A 71 6.86 -21.82 1.97
CA THR A 71 7.07 -22.14 0.56
C THR A 71 8.12 -21.22 -0.07
N TRP A 72 8.90 -21.74 -1.04
CA TRP A 72 9.87 -20.93 -1.79
C TRP A 72 9.21 -19.77 -2.58
N TYR A 73 7.91 -19.89 -2.85
CA TYR A 73 7.10 -18.88 -3.55
C TYR A 73 7.04 -17.55 -2.80
N VAL A 74 7.11 -17.56 -1.46
CA VAL A 74 7.12 -16.32 -0.66
C VAL A 74 8.39 -15.51 -0.95
N ASP A 75 9.54 -16.16 -0.90
CA ASP A 75 10.82 -15.54 -1.23
C ASP A 75 10.89 -15.11 -2.69
N ALA A 76 10.40 -15.95 -3.59
CA ALA A 76 10.38 -15.66 -5.03
C ALA A 76 9.51 -14.44 -5.34
N TYR A 77 8.32 -14.38 -4.74
CA TYR A 77 7.43 -13.24 -4.88
C TYR A 77 8.05 -11.98 -4.26
N ALA A 78 8.62 -12.06 -3.05
CA ALA A 78 9.29 -10.93 -2.41
C ALA A 78 10.45 -10.39 -3.27
N LYS A 79 11.23 -11.25 -3.94
CA LYS A 79 12.30 -10.82 -4.88
C LYS A 79 11.72 -10.11 -6.10
N LEU A 80 10.62 -10.64 -6.63
CA LEU A 80 9.95 -10.08 -7.80
C LEU A 80 9.39 -8.69 -7.54
N VAL A 81 8.65 -8.51 -6.44
CA VAL A 81 7.90 -7.28 -6.16
C VAL A 81 8.69 -6.23 -5.37
N ASN A 82 9.90 -6.54 -4.92
CA ASN A 82 10.71 -5.56 -4.20
C ASN A 82 11.05 -4.35 -5.09
N ALA A 83 10.46 -3.20 -4.77
CA ALA A 83 10.73 -1.93 -5.44
C ALA A 83 11.97 -1.21 -4.90
N GLY A 84 12.41 -1.55 -3.69
CA GLY A 84 13.56 -0.92 -3.05
C GLY A 84 14.91 -1.55 -3.41
N ARG A 85 15.99 -0.84 -3.07
CA ARG A 85 17.38 -1.27 -3.27
C ARG A 85 17.69 -1.56 -4.74
N LYS A 86 17.08 -0.78 -5.64
CA LYS A 86 17.28 -0.84 -7.09
C LYS A 86 17.56 0.56 -7.62
N PRO A 87 18.44 0.72 -8.63
CA PRO A 87 18.55 1.98 -9.35
C PRO A 87 17.22 2.30 -10.06
N PHE A 88 16.84 3.56 -10.07
CA PHE A 88 15.68 4.07 -10.80
C PHE A 88 16.08 5.18 -11.78
N ALA A 89 15.16 5.53 -12.67
CA ALA A 89 15.31 6.60 -13.65
C ALA A 89 14.45 7.81 -13.27
N GLY A 90 14.98 9.01 -13.49
CA GLY A 90 14.30 10.27 -13.18
C GLY A 90 14.16 10.55 -11.67
N PRO A 91 13.52 11.69 -11.32
CA PRO A 91 13.13 12.02 -9.96
C PRO A 91 12.06 11.08 -9.42
N LEU A 92 12.11 10.76 -8.13
CA LEU A 92 11.11 9.94 -7.44
C LEU A 92 10.56 10.65 -6.20
N LEU A 93 9.23 10.74 -6.10
CA LEU A 93 8.53 11.15 -4.88
C LEU A 93 7.91 9.93 -4.22
N VAL A 94 8.26 9.70 -2.95
CA VAL A 94 7.68 8.65 -2.10
C VAL A 94 6.87 9.31 -0.99
N LEU A 95 5.60 8.93 -0.88
CA LEU A 95 4.66 9.47 0.12
C LEU A 95 4.35 8.40 1.17
N GLN A 96 4.36 8.74 2.45
CA GLN A 96 4.01 7.79 3.52
C GLN A 96 3.41 8.48 4.74
N GLY A 97 2.27 7.96 5.22
CA GLY A 97 1.70 8.35 6.50
C GLY A 97 2.34 7.57 7.65
N THR A 98 2.57 8.22 8.80
CA THR A 98 3.19 7.57 9.97
C THR A 98 2.25 6.63 10.72
N ALA A 99 0.93 6.76 10.53
CA ALA A 99 -0.10 5.91 11.15
C ALA A 99 -0.71 4.90 10.16
N ASP A 100 -0.03 4.61 9.05
CA ASP A 100 -0.46 3.60 8.07
C ASP A 100 -0.37 2.18 8.67
N SER A 101 -1.53 1.59 8.92
CA SER A 101 -1.68 0.22 9.42
C SER A 101 -1.69 -0.85 8.32
N THR A 102 -1.80 -0.45 7.06
CA THR A 102 -1.79 -1.35 5.90
C THR A 102 -0.36 -1.55 5.41
N ILE A 103 0.38 -0.46 5.19
CA ILE A 103 1.80 -0.49 4.81
C ILE A 103 2.59 0.21 5.92
N PRO A 104 3.23 -0.54 6.84
CA PRO A 104 3.87 0.05 8.01
C PRO A 104 4.96 1.06 7.63
N TYR A 105 4.87 2.28 8.16
CA TYR A 105 5.87 3.34 7.95
C TYR A 105 7.33 2.87 8.15
N PRO A 106 7.69 2.09 9.19
CA PRO A 106 9.07 1.63 9.38
C PRO A 106 9.61 0.84 8.17
N LEU A 107 8.77 0.06 7.50
CA LEU A 107 9.15 -0.72 6.32
C LEU A 107 9.49 0.20 5.14
N THR A 108 8.64 1.19 4.87
CA THR A 108 8.89 2.18 3.80
C THR A 108 10.13 3.01 4.11
N ASN A 109 10.29 3.46 5.35
CA ASN A 109 11.45 4.22 5.79
C ASN A 109 12.77 3.44 5.65
N GLU A 110 12.80 2.16 6.05
CA GLU A 110 13.97 1.28 5.84
C GLU A 110 14.26 1.11 4.34
N THR A 111 13.20 0.92 3.54
CA THR A 111 13.31 0.69 2.10
C THR A 111 13.89 1.91 1.38
N VAL A 112 13.40 3.10 1.68
CA VAL A 112 13.91 4.37 1.15
C VAL A 112 15.37 4.58 1.57
N SER A 113 15.65 4.45 2.87
CA SER A 113 17.01 4.62 3.42
C SER A 113 18.02 3.68 2.75
N ALA A 114 17.66 2.39 2.62
CA ALA A 114 18.53 1.41 1.97
C ALA A 114 18.70 1.66 0.47
N THR A 115 17.69 2.22 -0.20
CA THR A 115 17.79 2.60 -1.61
C THR A 115 18.75 3.77 -1.79
N CYS A 116 18.66 4.79 -0.94
CA CYS A 116 19.56 5.93 -0.95
C CYS A 116 21.01 5.53 -0.65
N ALA A 117 21.23 4.68 0.37
CA ALA A 117 22.57 4.16 0.68
C ALA A 117 23.17 3.35 -0.49
N LEU A 118 22.35 2.56 -1.19
CA LEU A 118 22.79 1.84 -2.38
C LEU A 118 23.20 2.80 -3.51
N LEU A 119 22.46 3.88 -3.74
CA LEU A 119 22.79 4.87 -4.77
C LEU A 119 24.09 5.61 -4.46
N GLU A 120 24.29 5.98 -3.19
CA GLU A 120 25.53 6.57 -2.70
C GLU A 120 26.72 5.61 -2.92
N GLY A 121 26.60 4.35 -2.50
CA GLY A 121 27.64 3.33 -2.70
C GLY A 121 27.94 3.03 -4.18
N LEU A 122 26.98 3.24 -5.08
CA LEU A 122 27.16 3.13 -6.53
C LEU A 122 27.68 4.42 -7.18
N ASN A 123 27.94 5.48 -6.40
CA ASN A 123 28.30 6.82 -6.90
C ASN A 123 27.30 7.33 -7.96
N LYS A 124 26.01 7.06 -7.76
CA LYS A 124 24.92 7.47 -8.66
C LYS A 124 24.11 8.58 -8.01
N THR A 125 24.14 9.77 -8.61
CA THR A 125 23.24 10.85 -8.23
C THR A 125 21.84 10.56 -8.77
N ARG A 126 20.86 10.44 -7.86
CA ARG A 126 19.44 10.35 -8.17
C ARG A 126 18.67 11.19 -7.17
N ASP A 127 17.56 11.74 -7.63
CA ASP A 127 16.72 12.61 -6.83
C ASP A 127 15.55 11.80 -6.27
N LEU A 128 15.51 11.68 -4.95
CA LEU A 128 14.45 10.99 -4.21
C LEU A 128 14.00 11.87 -3.06
N GLU A 129 12.74 12.29 -3.11
CA GLU A 129 12.06 12.93 -1.99
C GLU A 129 11.21 11.91 -1.25
N PHE A 130 11.43 11.79 0.06
CA PHE A 130 10.57 11.02 0.94
C PHE A 130 9.70 11.98 1.78
N LEU A 131 8.47 12.18 1.34
CA LEU A 131 7.49 13.02 2.02
C LEU A 131 6.71 12.19 3.04
N VAL A 132 6.93 12.49 4.32
CA VAL A 132 6.30 11.81 5.44
C VAL A 132 5.22 12.68 6.04
N VAL A 133 4.01 12.13 6.18
CA VAL A 133 2.84 12.86 6.69
C VAL A 133 2.51 12.36 8.08
N ASN A 134 2.63 13.22 9.07
CA ASN A 134 2.42 12.85 10.46
C ASN A 134 0.96 12.47 10.74
N GLY A 135 0.73 11.33 11.39
CA GLY A 135 -0.56 10.89 11.92
C GLY A 135 -1.59 10.40 10.90
N THR A 136 -1.24 10.33 9.61
CA THR A 136 -2.16 9.86 8.57
C THR A 136 -2.06 8.35 8.35
N GLY A 137 -3.20 7.72 8.08
CA GLY A 137 -3.30 6.31 7.70
C GLY A 137 -3.16 6.09 6.19
N HIS A 138 -3.38 4.85 5.74
CA HIS A 138 -3.17 4.41 4.35
C HIS A 138 -3.84 5.31 3.29
N VAL A 139 -5.16 5.46 3.36
CA VAL A 139 -5.92 6.31 2.42
C VAL A 139 -5.78 7.81 2.73
N PRO A 140 -5.91 8.27 4.00
CA PRO A 140 -5.78 9.69 4.32
C PRO A 140 -4.46 10.35 3.90
N THR A 141 -3.36 9.59 3.80
CA THR A 141 -2.07 10.11 3.30
C THR A 141 -2.21 10.68 1.88
N LEU A 142 -2.96 10.00 1.01
CA LEU A 142 -3.15 10.42 -0.39
C LEU A 142 -3.93 11.74 -0.50
N ASP A 143 -4.91 11.93 0.39
CA ASP A 143 -5.74 13.13 0.42
C ASP A 143 -4.99 14.30 1.05
N ALA A 144 -4.28 14.07 2.15
CA ALA A 144 -3.47 15.07 2.84
C ALA A 144 -2.36 15.64 1.94
N THR A 145 -1.85 14.83 1.01
CA THR A 145 -0.76 15.21 0.09
C THR A 145 -1.25 15.53 -1.31
N ARG A 146 -2.57 15.55 -1.57
CA ARG A 146 -3.15 15.64 -2.91
C ARG A 146 -2.59 16.76 -3.75
N VAL A 147 -2.57 17.97 -3.19
CA VAL A 147 -2.04 19.15 -3.88
C VAL A 147 -0.54 18.99 -4.16
N ALA A 148 0.22 18.48 -3.18
CA ALA A 148 1.66 18.31 -3.32
C ALA A 148 2.04 17.31 -4.42
N TRP A 149 1.43 16.13 -4.45
CA TRP A 149 1.79 15.11 -5.45
C TRP A 149 1.24 15.42 -6.84
N LEU A 150 0.08 16.08 -6.95
CA LEU A 150 -0.42 16.55 -8.25
C LEU A 150 0.48 17.63 -8.84
N GLN A 151 0.86 18.64 -8.04
CA GLN A 151 1.79 19.67 -8.49
C GLN A 151 3.15 19.08 -8.87
N TRP A 152 3.66 18.15 -8.05
CA TRP A 152 4.93 17.50 -8.33
C TRP A 152 4.93 16.78 -9.69
N ILE A 153 3.81 16.12 -10.04
CA ILE A 153 3.62 15.46 -11.34
C ILE A 153 3.55 16.50 -12.48
N GLU A 154 2.73 17.55 -12.31
CA GLU A 154 2.61 18.64 -13.29
C GLU A 154 3.98 19.27 -13.59
N ASP A 155 4.75 19.59 -12.56
CA ASP A 155 6.09 20.13 -12.65
C ASP A 155 7.04 19.22 -13.47
N ARG A 156 6.87 17.89 -13.40
CA ARG A 156 7.68 16.95 -14.21
C ARG A 156 7.30 17.03 -15.70
N PHE A 157 6.01 17.20 -16.01
CA PHE A 157 5.54 17.35 -17.38
C PHE A 157 5.91 18.71 -17.98
N GLU A 158 5.93 19.76 -17.17
CA GLU A 158 6.31 21.11 -17.60
C GLU A 158 7.84 21.34 -17.63
N GLY A 159 8.63 20.34 -17.19
CA GLY A 159 10.08 20.44 -17.16
C GLY A 159 10.60 21.42 -16.11
N VAL A 160 9.81 21.69 -15.06
CA VAL A 160 10.22 22.53 -13.94
C VAL A 160 11.38 21.84 -13.20
N PRO A 161 12.53 22.53 -13.00
CA PRO A 161 13.65 21.97 -12.26
C PRO A 161 13.25 21.56 -10.84
N LEU A 162 13.88 20.51 -10.32
CA LEU A 162 13.70 20.15 -8.91
C LEU A 162 14.26 21.26 -8.02
N GLN A 163 13.54 21.58 -6.94
CA GLN A 163 14.00 22.55 -5.93
C GLN A 163 15.18 22.03 -5.12
N ARG A 164 15.27 20.70 -4.94
CA ARG A 164 16.32 20.02 -4.18
C ARG A 164 16.76 18.77 -4.94
N SER A 165 18.06 18.50 -4.92
CA SER A 165 18.67 17.32 -5.55
C SER A 165 19.13 16.31 -4.51
N GLY A 166 19.28 15.06 -4.93
CA GLY A 166 19.71 13.94 -4.11
C GLY A 166 18.58 13.28 -3.31
N CYS A 167 18.97 12.43 -2.37
CA CYS A 167 18.05 11.80 -1.42
C CYS A 167 17.79 12.70 -0.22
N PHE A 168 16.52 13.04 0.03
CA PHE A 168 16.14 13.79 1.23
C PHE A 168 14.73 13.47 1.71
N ARG A 169 14.47 13.82 2.96
CA ARG A 169 13.16 13.72 3.60
C ARG A 169 12.51 15.08 3.74
N THR A 170 11.20 15.11 3.58
CA THR A 170 10.33 16.24 3.86
C THR A 170 9.25 15.77 4.85
N ASP A 171 9.11 16.45 5.98
CA ASP A 171 8.07 16.15 6.97
C ASP A 171 6.91 17.14 6.81
N MET A 172 5.70 16.60 6.69
CA MET A 172 4.46 17.35 6.61
C MET A 172 3.70 17.20 7.93
N GLU A 173 3.62 18.31 8.67
CA GLU A 173 2.90 18.37 9.93
C GLU A 173 1.43 18.70 9.73
N SER A 174 0.61 18.27 10.69
CA SER A 174 -0.81 18.60 10.71
C SER A 174 -1.05 20.05 11.12
N PHE A 175 -2.03 20.71 10.48
CA PHE A 175 -2.38 22.09 10.80
C PHE A 175 -2.98 22.25 12.21
N ARG A 176 -3.73 21.24 12.68
CA ARG A 176 -4.26 21.14 14.05
C ARG A 176 -3.53 20.02 14.80
N PRO A 177 -3.66 19.92 16.14
CA PRO A 177 -3.22 18.72 16.87
C PRO A 177 -3.84 17.45 16.30
N LEU A 178 -3.09 16.35 16.25
CA LEU A 178 -3.54 15.06 15.69
C LEU A 178 -4.83 14.54 16.36
N SER A 179 -5.02 14.82 17.64
CA SER A 179 -6.24 14.49 18.40
C SER A 179 -7.52 15.10 17.83
N ASN A 180 -7.41 16.13 16.99
CA ASN A 180 -8.55 16.82 16.39
C ASN A 180 -8.97 16.20 15.05
N TYR A 181 -8.23 15.22 14.56
CA TYR A 181 -8.54 14.49 13.32
C TYR A 181 -9.12 13.12 13.65
N GLN A 182 -10.07 12.66 12.83
CA GLN A 182 -10.56 11.29 12.95
C GLN A 182 -9.49 10.30 12.48
N PRO A 183 -9.13 9.30 13.30
CA PRO A 183 -8.02 8.39 13.01
C PRO A 183 -8.34 7.33 11.93
N VAL A 184 -9.62 7.05 11.70
CA VAL A 184 -10.11 6.06 10.74
C VAL A 184 -11.30 6.60 9.97
N ILE A 185 -11.55 6.04 8.78
CA ILE A 185 -12.75 6.30 7.99
C ILE A 185 -13.96 5.88 8.83
N ASN A 186 -14.72 6.85 9.35
CA ASN A 186 -16.03 6.61 9.98
C ASN A 186 -17.18 7.01 9.04
N SER A 187 -16.95 6.91 7.73
CA SER A 187 -18.01 6.99 6.73
C SER A 187 -18.42 5.57 6.32
N PHE A 188 -19.67 5.22 6.59
CA PHE A 188 -20.29 4.03 6.05
C PHE A 188 -20.99 4.40 4.74
N VAL A 189 -20.80 3.60 3.70
CA VAL A 189 -21.64 3.69 2.50
C VAL A 189 -23.00 3.12 2.91
N GLN A 190 -23.95 3.97 3.27
CA GLN A 190 -25.32 3.53 3.46
C GLN A 190 -25.91 3.20 2.09
N TRP A 191 -26.60 2.06 1.98
CA TRP A 191 -27.34 1.71 0.77
C TRP A 191 -28.25 2.88 0.40
N ALA A 192 -28.01 3.50 -0.76
CA ALA A 192 -28.91 4.49 -1.33
C ALA A 192 -30.14 3.74 -1.82
N GLY A 193 -31.11 3.59 -0.91
CA GLY A 193 -32.47 3.25 -1.27
C GLY A 193 -33.12 4.34 -2.11
N ALA A 194 -34.42 4.18 -2.37
CA ALA A 194 -35.19 5.07 -3.22
C ALA A 194 -34.88 6.57 -2.99
N ALA A 195 -35.02 7.37 -4.04
CA ALA A 195 -34.61 8.77 -4.12
C ALA A 195 -35.29 9.72 -3.10
N ASP A 196 -36.12 9.21 -2.20
CA ASP A 196 -36.76 9.90 -1.08
C ASP A 196 -36.08 9.63 0.28
N GLN A 197 -35.06 8.76 0.35
CA GLN A 197 -34.36 8.40 1.59
C GLN A 197 -32.93 8.96 1.63
N TRP A 198 -32.81 10.24 1.98
CA TRP A 198 -31.53 10.91 2.23
C TRP A 198 -31.33 11.05 3.73
N PHE A 199 -30.25 10.50 4.27
CA PHE A 199 -29.79 10.84 5.61
C PHE A 199 -28.27 11.04 5.61
N GLU A 200 -27.82 12.27 5.42
CA GLU A 200 -26.68 12.74 6.19
C GLU A 200 -27.23 13.13 7.57
N LYS A 201 -27.05 12.26 8.57
CA LYS A 201 -27.06 12.73 9.95
C LYS A 201 -25.64 13.16 10.30
N PRO A 202 -25.41 14.45 10.62
CA PRO A 202 -24.25 14.79 11.42
C PRO A 202 -24.40 14.04 12.75
N LEU A 203 -23.40 13.26 13.14
CA LEU A 203 -23.35 12.78 14.53
C LEU A 203 -23.04 13.97 15.45
N PRO A 204 -23.65 14.01 16.66
CA PRO A 204 -23.38 15.03 17.67
C PRO A 204 -21.92 15.04 18.14
#